data_AF-A0A662Y5H4-F1
#
_entry.id   AF-A0A662Y5H4-F1
#
_cell.length_a   1.000
_cell.length_b   1.000
_cell.length_c   1.000
_cell.angle_alpha   90.00
_cell.angle_beta   90.00
_cell.angle_gamma   90.00
#
_symmetry.space_group_name_H-M   'P 1'
#
loop_
_entity.id
_entity.type
_entity.pdbx_description
1 polymer ?
#
loop_
_entity_poly.entity_id
_entity_poly.type
_entity_poly.pdbx_seq_one_letter_code
_entity_poly.pdbx_strand_id
1 'polypeptide(L)'
;MESAILARDFEAFGTLTMQESNQFHATCLDTTPPIFYLNDVSRQIIRLVHRYNTQAGRIQAAYTFDAGPNAVLFVEQEHVQELVALVLHCFPSSPEMAIKSSMALDRKAPQKLLARMEAPLDGGKVFTLPKLPGSVKMLYVSRVGGGTRVLSENEALIDGVTGEPLPFRTEETANEAEGGCLSAKSCFWTRLLSASSLEPALRYAAVAIVAAAATRAVLLHK
;
A
#
# COMPACT_ATOMS: atom_id res chain seq x y z
N MET A 1 11.15 18.93 -2.31
CA MET A 1 10.64 17.64 -2.83
C MET A 1 11.35 17.25 -4.12
N GLU A 2 11.29 18.07 -5.17
CA GLU A 2 11.92 17.80 -6.48
C GLU A 2 13.40 17.39 -6.37
N SER A 3 14.21 18.15 -5.65
CA SER A 3 15.63 17.84 -5.45
C SER A 3 15.85 16.46 -4.80
N ALA A 4 15.01 16.06 -3.85
CA ALA A 4 15.11 14.75 -3.20
C ALA A 4 14.79 13.61 -4.18
N ILE A 5 13.78 13.80 -5.04
CA ILE A 5 13.43 12.83 -6.09
C ILE A 5 14.57 12.69 -7.10
N LEU A 6 15.11 13.81 -7.60
CA LEU A 6 16.20 13.82 -8.58
C LEU A 6 17.48 13.22 -8.01
N ALA A 7 17.80 13.51 -6.74
CA ALA A 7 18.95 12.97 -6.03
C ALA A 7 18.74 11.53 -5.52
N ARG A 8 17.52 10.98 -5.63
CA ARG A 8 17.12 9.69 -5.04
C ARG A 8 17.39 9.63 -3.53
N ASP A 9 17.20 10.74 -2.85
CA ASP A 9 17.35 10.86 -1.40
C ASP A 9 16.03 10.46 -0.73
N PHE A 10 15.93 9.21 -0.30
CA PHE A 10 14.73 8.69 0.35
C PHE A 10 14.48 9.34 1.72
N GLU A 11 15.53 9.74 2.45
CA GLU A 11 15.35 10.35 3.77
C GLU A 11 14.75 11.75 3.66
N ALA A 12 15.26 12.57 2.73
CA ALA A 12 14.68 13.88 2.43
C ALA A 12 13.26 13.74 1.83
N PHE A 13 13.06 12.81 0.90
CA PHE A 13 11.74 12.53 0.33
C PHE A 13 10.73 12.14 1.41
N GLY A 14 11.09 11.20 2.27
CA GLY A 14 10.22 10.67 3.30
C GLY A 14 9.89 11.69 4.38
N THR A 15 10.89 12.48 4.79
CA THR A 15 10.71 13.58 5.76
C THR A 15 9.71 14.61 5.23
N LEU A 16 9.93 15.10 4.00
CA LEU A 16 9.05 16.10 3.39
C LEU A 16 7.63 15.54 3.18
N THR A 17 7.51 14.30 2.72
CA THR A 17 6.21 13.64 2.49
C THR A 17 5.37 13.59 3.77
N MET A 18 5.96 13.16 4.88
CA MET A 18 5.24 13.08 6.16
C MET A 18 4.89 14.48 6.71
N GLN A 19 5.79 15.46 6.56
CA GLN A 19 5.56 16.84 7.00
C GLN A 19 4.40 17.50 6.23
N GLU A 20 4.41 17.40 4.90
CA GLU A 20 3.36 17.94 4.04
C GLU A 20 2.01 17.30 4.34
N SER A 21 1.97 15.96 4.53
CA SER A 21 0.73 15.28 4.91
C SER A 21 0.20 15.79 6.26
N ASN A 22 1.07 15.91 7.28
CA ASN A 22 0.67 16.43 8.59
C ASN A 22 0.16 17.88 8.49
N GLN A 23 0.82 18.72 7.69
CA GLN A 23 0.44 20.13 7.53
C GLN A 23 -0.90 20.25 6.79
N PHE A 24 -1.12 19.47 5.74
CA PHE A 24 -2.42 19.40 5.05
C PHE A 24 -3.55 19.09 6.05
N HIS A 25 -3.40 18.03 6.86
CA HIS A 25 -4.41 17.66 7.86
C HIS A 25 -4.54 18.68 9.00
N ALA A 26 -3.48 19.41 9.35
CA ALA A 26 -3.55 20.51 10.32
C ALA A 26 -4.39 21.67 9.80
N THR A 27 -4.27 22.04 8.53
CA THR A 27 -5.12 23.08 7.92
C THR A 27 -6.59 22.63 7.79
N CYS A 28 -6.84 21.35 7.54
CA CYS A 28 -8.19 20.78 7.57
C CYS A 28 -8.81 20.89 8.97
N LEU A 29 -8.02 20.64 10.02
CA LEU A 29 -8.46 20.80 11.42
C LEU A 29 -8.77 22.26 11.78
N ASP A 30 -8.06 23.22 11.19
CA ASP A 30 -8.24 24.66 11.41
C ASP A 30 -9.43 25.27 10.62
N THR A 31 -10.08 24.49 9.75
CA THR A 31 -11.27 24.93 9.01
C THR A 31 -12.49 25.12 9.93
N THR A 32 -13.46 25.97 9.55
CA THR A 32 -14.74 26.12 10.27
C THR A 32 -15.92 25.75 9.36
N PRO A 33 -16.64 24.63 9.60
CA PRO A 33 -16.39 23.63 10.65
C PRO A 33 -15.11 22.81 10.41
N PRO A 34 -14.48 22.27 11.48
CA PRO A 34 -13.27 21.45 11.35
C PRO A 34 -13.49 20.18 10.52
N ILE A 35 -12.49 19.85 9.69
CA ILE A 35 -12.51 18.66 8.83
C ILE A 35 -11.56 17.60 9.41
N PHE A 36 -12.11 16.44 9.76
CA PHE A 36 -11.36 15.33 10.34
C PHE A 36 -11.25 14.16 9.36
N TYR A 37 -10.10 14.02 8.71
CA TYR A 37 -9.81 12.85 7.87
C TYR A 37 -9.14 11.71 8.65
N LEU A 38 -8.21 12.04 9.55
CA LEU A 38 -7.43 11.05 10.30
C LEU A 38 -8.18 10.52 11.53
N ASN A 39 -8.28 9.19 11.63
CA ASN A 39 -8.87 8.51 12.78
C ASN A 39 -7.80 7.88 13.70
N ASP A 40 -8.22 7.15 14.73
CA ASP A 40 -7.29 6.50 15.67
C ASP A 40 -6.40 5.45 15.01
N VAL A 41 -6.89 4.75 13.98
CA VAL A 41 -6.12 3.77 13.21
C VAL A 41 -5.03 4.50 12.41
N SER A 42 -5.37 5.61 11.75
CA SER A 42 -4.40 6.48 11.06
C SER A 42 -3.29 6.92 12.02
N ARG A 43 -3.64 7.35 13.24
CA ARG A 43 -2.67 7.73 14.29
C ARG A 43 -1.79 6.55 14.74
N GLN A 44 -2.32 5.33 14.86
CA GLN A 44 -1.50 4.16 15.17
C GLN A 44 -0.53 3.81 14.04
N ILE A 45 -0.94 3.98 12.77
CA ILE A 45 -0.05 3.77 11.62
C ILE A 45 1.08 4.81 11.62
N ILE A 46 0.77 6.09 11.85
CA ILE A 46 1.78 7.15 12.03
C ILE A 46 2.79 6.76 13.11
N ARG A 47 2.30 6.31 14.27
CA ARG A 47 3.14 5.90 15.40
C ARG A 47 4.02 4.68 15.07
N LEU A 48 3.49 3.72 14.32
CA LEU A 48 4.24 2.56 13.84
C LEU A 48 5.37 2.95 12.89
N VAL A 49 5.12 3.85 11.93
CA VAL A 49 6.13 4.32 10.97
C VAL A 49 7.24 5.10 11.67
N HIS A 50 6.90 6.02 12.58
CA HIS A 50 7.92 6.72 13.38
C HIS A 50 8.77 5.75 14.17
N ARG A 51 8.14 4.77 14.84
CA ARG A 51 8.86 3.73 15.57
C ARG A 51 9.80 2.93 14.68
N TYR A 52 9.34 2.57 13.48
CA TYR A 52 10.11 1.81 12.51
C TYR A 52 11.38 2.56 12.09
N ASN A 53 11.23 3.83 11.73
CA ASN A 53 12.34 4.71 11.37
C ASN A 53 13.31 4.91 12.55
N THR A 54 12.80 5.14 13.77
CA THR A 54 13.67 5.33 14.94
C THR A 54 14.50 4.08 15.25
N GLN A 55 13.91 2.88 15.15
CA GLN A 55 14.66 1.62 15.35
C GLN A 55 15.70 1.35 14.28
N ALA A 56 15.55 1.95 13.10
CA ALA A 56 16.53 1.88 12.02
C ALA A 56 17.62 2.95 12.11
N GLY A 57 17.42 3.98 12.94
CA GLY A 57 18.30 5.16 13.02
C GLY A 57 18.23 6.07 11.79
N ARG A 58 17.31 5.81 10.84
CA ARG A 58 17.12 6.58 9.61
C ARG A 58 15.68 6.43 9.09
N ILE A 59 15.27 7.29 8.15
CA ILE A 59 13.95 7.18 7.52
C ILE A 59 13.97 6.00 6.51
N GLN A 60 13.22 4.95 6.81
CA GLN A 60 13.03 3.78 5.93
C GLN A 60 11.61 3.65 5.38
N ALA A 61 10.64 4.29 6.04
CA ALA A 61 9.27 4.37 5.58
C ALA A 61 8.72 5.78 5.79
N ALA A 62 7.84 6.22 4.90
CA ALA A 62 7.15 7.50 4.99
C ALA A 62 5.66 7.29 4.78
N TYR A 63 4.83 7.94 5.58
CA TYR A 63 3.38 7.93 5.40
C TYR A 63 2.89 9.20 4.71
N THR A 64 1.79 9.08 3.99
CA THR A 64 0.93 10.19 3.59
C THR A 64 -0.53 9.76 3.66
N PHE A 65 -1.42 10.74 3.78
CA PHE A 65 -2.86 10.60 3.87
C PHE A 65 -3.51 11.70 3.04
N ASP A 66 -4.42 11.31 2.14
CA ASP A 66 -5.26 12.25 1.38
C ASP A 66 -6.53 12.58 2.18
N ALA A 67 -7.65 12.87 1.51
CA ALA A 67 -8.95 13.17 2.11
C ALA A 67 -9.66 11.94 2.72
N GLY A 68 -8.99 11.22 3.63
CA GLY A 68 -9.55 10.08 4.35
C GLY A 68 -8.54 9.39 5.26
N PRO A 69 -8.97 8.35 6.00
CA PRO A 69 -8.12 7.71 7.01
C PRO A 69 -7.15 6.67 6.43
N ASN A 70 -7.17 6.46 5.11
CA ASN A 70 -6.37 5.45 4.43
C ASN A 70 -4.91 5.89 4.38
N ALA A 71 -4.01 5.07 4.92
CA ALA A 71 -2.59 5.36 4.89
C ALA A 71 -1.97 4.88 3.58
N VAL A 72 -1.17 5.73 2.95
CA VAL A 72 -0.22 5.34 1.90
C VAL A 72 1.18 5.36 2.50
N LEU A 73 1.85 4.22 2.50
CA LEU A 73 3.23 4.11 3.01
C LEU A 73 4.18 3.94 1.83
N PHE A 74 5.11 4.89 1.67
CA PHE A 74 6.27 4.74 0.80
C PHE A 74 7.39 4.05 1.55
N VAL A 75 8.03 3.08 0.90
CA VAL A 75 9.14 2.31 1.44
C VAL A 75 10.04 1.85 0.30
N GLU A 76 11.35 1.78 0.51
CA GLU A 76 12.29 1.22 -0.46
C GLU A 76 12.08 -0.30 -0.60
N GLN A 77 12.35 -0.84 -1.79
CA GLN A 77 12.03 -2.23 -2.13
C GLN A 77 12.57 -3.27 -1.13
N GLU A 78 13.76 -3.05 -0.59
CA GLU A 78 14.40 -3.94 0.39
C GLU A 78 13.69 -4.00 1.75
N HIS A 79 12.88 -3.00 2.08
CA HIS A 79 12.18 -2.87 3.37
C HIS A 79 10.69 -3.23 3.29
N VAL A 80 10.16 -3.52 2.09
CA VAL A 80 8.74 -3.82 1.85
C VAL A 80 8.25 -5.00 2.68
N GLN A 81 8.95 -6.13 2.60
CA GLN A 81 8.55 -7.36 3.26
C GLN A 81 8.49 -7.17 4.78
N GLU A 82 9.46 -6.43 5.32
CA GLU A 82 9.55 -6.13 6.75
C GLU A 82 8.37 -5.26 7.21
N LEU A 83 8.09 -4.17 6.47
CA LEU A 83 7.01 -3.25 6.79
C LEU A 83 5.62 -3.87 6.63
N VAL A 84 5.38 -4.62 5.56
CA VAL A 84 4.11 -5.36 5.34
C VAL A 84 3.86 -6.32 6.49
N ALA A 85 4.86 -7.11 6.87
CA ALA A 85 4.71 -8.09 7.95
C ALA A 85 4.42 -7.40 9.30
N LEU A 86 5.01 -6.23 9.56
CA LEU A 86 4.68 -5.42 10.74
C LEU A 86 3.25 -4.88 10.71
N VAL A 87 2.80 -4.36 9.57
CA VAL A 87 1.41 -3.88 9.41
C VAL A 87 0.43 -5.03 9.66
N LEU A 88 0.66 -6.20 9.07
CA LEU A 88 -0.19 -7.37 9.27
C LEU A 88 -0.16 -7.89 10.72
N HIS A 89 0.97 -7.77 11.41
CA HIS A 89 1.07 -8.10 12.83
C HIS A 89 0.28 -7.10 13.70
N CYS A 90 0.40 -5.79 13.41
CA CYS A 90 -0.20 -4.75 14.24
C CYS A 90 -1.71 -4.58 14.01
N PHE A 91 -2.15 -4.85 12.79
CA PHE A 91 -3.53 -4.69 12.33
C PHE A 91 -4.02 -6.02 11.74
N PRO A 92 -4.10 -7.09 12.56
CA PRO A 92 -4.40 -8.41 12.06
C PRO A 92 -5.79 -8.43 11.42
N SER A 93 -5.83 -9.05 10.25
CA SER A 93 -7.00 -9.20 9.41
C SER A 93 -8.10 -10.03 10.05
N SER A 94 -9.35 -9.75 9.70
CA SER A 94 -10.35 -10.83 9.64
C SER A 94 -9.95 -11.83 8.54
N PRO A 95 -10.47 -13.07 8.52
CA PRO A 95 -10.18 -14.02 7.44
C PRO A 95 -10.44 -13.50 6.02
N GLU A 96 -11.13 -12.37 5.86
CA GLU A 96 -11.56 -11.76 4.59
C GLU A 96 -10.67 -10.59 4.10
N MET A 97 -9.55 -10.24 4.76
CA MET A 97 -8.71 -9.13 4.27
C MET A 97 -8.12 -9.47 2.90
N ALA A 98 -8.56 -8.73 1.88
CA ALA A 98 -7.98 -8.79 0.55
C ALA A 98 -6.58 -8.13 0.57
N ILE A 99 -5.55 -8.94 0.35
CA ILE A 99 -4.19 -8.46 0.08
C ILE A 99 -3.96 -8.59 -1.41
N LYS A 100 -3.88 -7.46 -2.12
CA LYS A 100 -3.52 -7.42 -3.54
C LYS A 100 -2.09 -6.93 -3.65
N SER A 101 -1.22 -7.76 -4.21
CA SER A 101 0.20 -7.47 -4.26
C SER A 101 0.77 -7.72 -5.65
N SER A 102 1.62 -6.81 -6.09
CA SER A 102 2.47 -6.97 -7.27
C SER A 102 3.71 -7.84 -7.02
N MET A 103 3.91 -8.32 -5.78
CA MET A 103 5.04 -9.16 -5.38
C MET A 103 4.66 -10.25 -4.38
N ALA A 104 5.48 -11.30 -4.27
CA ALA A 104 5.31 -12.32 -3.24
C ALA A 104 5.56 -11.71 -1.85
N LEU A 105 4.71 -12.06 -0.87
CA LEU A 105 4.77 -11.53 0.49
C LEU A 105 4.61 -12.66 1.51
N ASP A 106 5.46 -12.68 2.51
CA ASP A 106 5.20 -13.44 3.74
C ASP A 106 4.30 -12.60 4.66
N ARG A 107 3.23 -13.22 5.17
CA ARG A 107 2.26 -12.55 6.05
C ARG A 107 2.69 -12.55 7.51
N LYS A 108 3.69 -13.36 7.88
CA LYS A 108 4.13 -13.51 9.27
C LYS A 108 5.35 -12.65 9.55
N ALA A 109 5.26 -11.82 10.59
CA ALA A 109 6.41 -11.07 11.08
C ALA A 109 7.45 -12.01 11.72
N PRO A 110 8.74 -11.93 11.32
CA PRO A 110 9.81 -12.65 12.00
C PRO A 110 9.92 -12.22 13.47
N GLN A 111 10.18 -13.17 14.37
CA GLN A 111 10.28 -12.85 15.81
C GLN A 111 11.38 -11.83 16.12
N LYS A 112 12.50 -11.88 15.38
CA LYS A 112 13.61 -10.92 15.50
C LYS A 112 13.17 -9.49 15.18
N LEU A 113 12.29 -9.32 14.20
CA LEU A 113 11.74 -8.02 13.82
C LEU A 113 10.84 -7.46 14.91
N LEU A 114 9.94 -8.29 15.43
CA LEU A 114 9.04 -7.90 16.53
C LEU A 114 9.84 -7.51 17.77
N ALA A 115 10.85 -8.31 18.14
CA ALA A 115 11.74 -8.00 19.25
C ALA A 115 12.50 -6.68 19.04
N ARG A 116 13.01 -6.41 17.83
CA ARG A 116 13.64 -5.11 17.49
C ARG A 116 12.65 -3.97 17.67
N MET A 117 11.43 -4.13 17.21
CA MET A 117 10.40 -3.09 17.27
C MET A 117 9.90 -2.80 18.70
N GLU A 118 9.97 -3.76 19.61
CA GLU A 118 9.58 -3.60 21.03
C GLU A 118 10.78 -3.27 21.94
N ALA A 119 12.02 -3.40 21.45
CA ALA A 119 13.23 -3.09 22.20
C ALA A 119 13.22 -1.64 22.73
N PRO A 120 13.59 -1.37 23.98
CA PRO A 120 13.67 -0.02 24.50
C PRO A 120 14.58 0.87 23.63
N LEU A 121 14.18 2.12 23.44
CA LEU A 121 15.10 3.16 22.97
C LEU A 121 15.83 3.73 24.18
N ASP A 122 17.02 4.31 23.97
CA ASP A 122 17.84 4.87 25.05
C ASP A 122 17.02 5.75 26.01
N GLY A 123 16.95 5.34 27.28
CA GLY A 123 16.20 6.04 28.34
C GLY A 123 14.67 6.09 28.19
N GLY A 124 14.10 5.32 27.27
CA GLY A 124 12.71 5.44 26.84
C GLY A 124 11.69 4.53 27.55
N LYS A 125 10.42 4.94 27.50
CA LYS A 125 9.26 4.12 27.90
C LYS A 125 9.12 2.87 27.02
N VAL A 126 8.59 1.80 27.59
CA VAL A 126 8.23 0.58 26.86
C VAL A 126 7.31 0.93 25.68
N PHE A 127 7.69 0.47 24.48
CA PHE A 127 6.84 0.59 23.29
C PHE A 127 6.17 -0.76 23.04
N THR A 128 4.84 -0.77 23.04
CA THR A 128 4.05 -1.95 22.68
C THR A 128 3.54 -1.76 21.26
N LEU A 129 3.76 -2.75 20.40
CA LEU A 129 3.18 -2.75 19.07
C LEU A 129 1.65 -2.72 19.17
N PRO A 130 0.95 -1.89 18.36
CA PRO A 130 -0.51 -1.90 18.33
C PRO A 130 -1.03 -3.31 18.01
N LYS A 131 -2.18 -3.68 18.56
CA LYS A 131 -2.91 -4.90 18.19
C LYS A 131 -4.37 -4.54 17.98
N LEU A 132 -4.71 -4.18 16.75
CA LEU A 132 -6.03 -3.68 16.38
C LEU A 132 -6.66 -4.58 15.31
N PRO A 133 -7.25 -5.72 15.69
CA PRO A 133 -7.85 -6.66 14.75
C PRO A 133 -9.00 -6.03 13.95
N GLY A 134 -9.06 -6.31 12.65
CA GLY A 134 -10.12 -5.84 11.75
C GLY A 134 -10.17 -4.33 11.49
N SER A 135 -9.17 -3.58 11.97
CA SER A 135 -9.12 -2.12 11.82
C SER A 135 -8.63 -1.67 10.43
N VAL A 136 -7.78 -2.48 9.79
CA VAL A 136 -7.41 -2.37 8.37
C VAL A 136 -8.20 -3.40 7.59
N LYS A 137 -8.88 -2.99 6.52
CA LYS A 137 -9.77 -3.85 5.72
C LYS A 137 -9.07 -4.52 4.54
N MET A 138 -8.11 -3.82 3.94
CA MET A 138 -7.42 -4.24 2.72
C MET A 138 -6.00 -3.70 2.72
N LEU A 139 -5.12 -4.43 2.03
CA LEU A 139 -3.74 -4.03 1.80
C LEU A 139 -3.42 -4.11 0.31
N TYR A 140 -3.00 -2.99 -0.29
CA TYR A 140 -2.48 -2.97 -1.64
C TYR A 140 -0.98 -2.74 -1.60
N VAL A 141 -0.20 -3.62 -2.24
CA VAL A 141 1.26 -3.50 -2.34
C VAL A 141 1.65 -3.32 -3.80
N SER A 142 1.91 -2.07 -4.18
CA SER A 142 2.20 -1.66 -5.56
C SER A 142 3.55 -0.95 -5.66
N ARG A 143 4.04 -0.72 -6.88
CA ARG A 143 5.31 -0.02 -7.17
C ARG A 143 5.05 1.24 -7.98
N VAL A 144 6.00 2.16 -7.97
CA VAL A 144 6.04 3.25 -8.96
C VAL A 144 5.95 2.65 -10.37
N GLY A 145 4.98 3.12 -11.14
CA GLY A 145 4.68 2.65 -12.49
C GLY A 145 4.92 3.72 -13.55
N GLY A 146 4.66 3.36 -14.80
CA GLY A 146 4.63 4.32 -15.91
C GLY A 146 3.35 5.15 -15.95
N GLY A 147 3.30 6.10 -16.89
CA GLY A 147 2.09 6.89 -17.15
C GLY A 147 0.99 6.11 -17.90
N THR A 148 0.04 6.86 -18.45
CA THR A 148 -1.06 6.32 -19.26
C THR A 148 -0.56 5.50 -20.45
N ARG A 149 -1.34 4.48 -20.83
CA ARG A 149 -1.05 3.60 -21.96
C ARG A 149 -2.27 3.46 -22.83
N VAL A 150 -2.06 3.48 -24.14
CA VAL A 150 -3.09 3.11 -25.12
C VAL A 150 -3.13 1.59 -25.17
N LEU A 151 -4.31 1.03 -24.88
CA LEU A 151 -4.58 -0.41 -24.97
C LEU A 151 -5.13 -0.75 -26.36
N SER A 152 -5.05 -2.02 -26.76
CA SER A 152 -5.59 -2.48 -28.03
C SER A 152 -7.12 -2.62 -28.00
N GLU A 153 -7.75 -2.66 -29.17
CA GLU A 153 -9.21 -2.73 -29.33
C GLU A 153 -9.84 -3.94 -28.62
N ASN A 154 -9.09 -5.02 -28.41
CA ASN A 154 -9.55 -6.20 -27.68
C ASN A 154 -9.74 -5.97 -26.17
N GLU A 155 -9.18 -4.89 -25.61
CA GLU A 155 -9.38 -4.44 -24.22
C GLU A 155 -10.41 -3.29 -24.14
N ALA A 156 -11.03 -2.92 -25.26
CA ALA A 156 -12.09 -1.92 -25.27
C ALA A 156 -13.24 -2.35 -24.36
N LEU A 157 -13.86 -1.38 -23.69
CA LEU A 157 -15.05 -1.60 -22.85
C LEU A 157 -16.35 -1.26 -23.60
N ILE A 158 -16.24 -0.90 -24.88
CA ILE A 158 -17.31 -0.44 -25.75
C ILE A 158 -17.21 -1.20 -27.07
N ASP A 159 -18.34 -1.59 -27.63
CA ASP A 159 -18.42 -2.19 -28.96
C ASP A 159 -18.08 -1.14 -30.04
N GLY A 160 -17.09 -1.43 -30.88
CA GLY A 160 -16.56 -0.48 -31.85
C GLY A 160 -17.52 -0.14 -33.01
N VAL A 161 -18.62 -0.88 -33.18
CA VAL A 161 -19.61 -0.65 -34.25
C VAL A 161 -20.83 0.08 -33.71
N THR A 162 -21.36 -0.37 -32.59
CA THR A 162 -22.60 0.15 -31.99
C THR A 162 -22.36 1.32 -31.05
N GLY A 163 -21.17 1.43 -30.45
CA GLY A 163 -20.86 2.44 -29.43
C GLY A 163 -21.45 2.13 -28.06
N GLU A 164 -22.06 0.95 -27.89
CA GLU A 164 -22.66 0.52 -26.62
C GLU A 164 -21.63 -0.17 -25.72
N PRO A 165 -21.76 -0.11 -24.38
CA PRO A 165 -20.89 -0.84 -23.47
C PRO A 165 -20.88 -2.34 -23.73
N LEU A 166 -19.71 -2.97 -23.71
CA LEU A 166 -19.62 -4.42 -23.79
C LEU A 166 -20.24 -5.06 -22.54
N PRO A 167 -20.91 -6.22 -22.67
CA PRO A 167 -21.49 -6.92 -21.54
C PRO A 167 -20.41 -7.31 -20.53
N PHE A 168 -20.75 -7.20 -19.24
CA PHE A 168 -19.87 -7.60 -18.14
C PHE A 168 -19.58 -9.11 -18.23
N ARG A 169 -18.31 -9.47 -18.46
CA ARG A 169 -17.87 -10.87 -18.47
C ARG A 169 -17.41 -11.25 -17.06
N THR A 170 -18.12 -12.19 -16.42
CA THR A 170 -17.59 -12.94 -15.27
C THR A 170 -16.62 -14.01 -15.78
N GLU A 171 -15.53 -14.28 -15.07
CA GLU A 171 -14.52 -15.27 -15.46
C GLU A 171 -15.10 -16.67 -15.75
N GLU A 172 -16.27 -17.00 -15.20
CA GLU A 172 -17.00 -18.25 -15.48
C GLU A 172 -17.50 -18.35 -16.94
N THR A 173 -17.90 -17.23 -17.55
CA THR A 173 -18.42 -17.21 -18.94
C THR A 173 -17.33 -17.28 -20.01
N ALA A 174 -16.06 -17.14 -19.63
CA ALA A 174 -14.93 -17.26 -20.56
C ALA A 174 -14.60 -18.72 -20.91
N ASN A 175 -14.94 -19.68 -20.05
CA ASN A 175 -14.63 -21.10 -20.27
C ASN A 175 -15.67 -21.85 -21.12
N GLU A 176 -16.88 -21.31 -21.30
CA GLU A 176 -17.92 -21.95 -22.12
C GLU A 176 -17.82 -21.60 -23.63
N ALA A 177 -17.07 -20.55 -23.99
CA ALA A 177 -16.96 -20.09 -25.37
C ALA A 177 -15.77 -20.70 -26.16
N GLU A 178 -14.78 -21.34 -25.50
CA GLU A 178 -13.69 -22.08 -26.16
C GLU A 178 -13.98 -23.60 -26.17
N GLY A 179 -15.11 -23.99 -26.75
CA GLY A 179 -15.37 -25.37 -27.18
C GLY A 179 -14.57 -25.72 -28.43
N GLY A 180 -13.25 -25.90 -28.30
CA GLY A 180 -12.43 -26.41 -29.40
C GLY A 180 -10.93 -26.14 -29.26
N CYS A 181 -10.17 -27.22 -29.08
CA CYS A 181 -8.71 -27.33 -29.15
C CYS A 181 -7.93 -27.07 -27.85
N LEU A 182 -7.56 -28.19 -27.21
CA LEU A 182 -6.58 -28.30 -26.14
C LEU A 182 -5.24 -27.70 -26.58
N SER A 183 -4.86 -26.56 -26.01
CA SER A 183 -3.46 -26.18 -25.87
C SER A 183 -3.30 -25.28 -24.65
N ALA A 184 -2.41 -25.69 -23.75
CA ALA A 184 -2.10 -25.01 -22.50
C ALA A 184 -1.64 -23.57 -22.76
N LYS A 185 -2.55 -22.60 -22.63
CA LYS A 185 -2.19 -21.18 -22.67
C LYS A 185 -1.65 -20.78 -21.29
N SER A 186 -0.34 -20.56 -21.25
CA SER A 186 0.41 -20.03 -20.12
C SER A 186 -0.20 -18.73 -19.59
N CYS A 187 -0.41 -18.69 -18.27
CA CYS A 187 -0.86 -17.50 -17.54
C CYS A 187 0.06 -16.29 -17.84
N PHE A 188 -0.52 -15.11 -18.04
CA PHE A 188 0.20 -13.88 -18.44
C PHE A 188 1.41 -13.54 -17.53
N TRP A 189 1.37 -13.98 -16.27
CA TRP A 189 2.43 -13.83 -15.28
C TRP A 189 3.72 -14.61 -15.58
N THR A 190 3.68 -15.71 -16.35
CA THR A 190 4.91 -16.47 -16.70
C THR A 190 5.71 -15.86 -17.85
N ARG A 191 5.13 -14.98 -18.68
CA ARG A 191 5.86 -14.33 -19.80
C ARG A 191 6.78 -13.19 -19.38
N LEU A 192 6.60 -12.62 -18.19
CA LEU A 192 7.48 -11.54 -17.71
C LEU A 192 8.83 -12.05 -17.19
N LEU A 193 8.99 -13.37 -17.04
CA LEU A 193 10.21 -14.00 -16.54
C LEU A 193 11.20 -14.45 -17.63
N SER A 194 10.86 -14.37 -18.92
CA SER A 194 11.75 -14.80 -20.02
C SER A 194 12.40 -13.65 -20.81
N ALA A 195 12.14 -12.39 -20.47
CA ALA A 195 12.78 -11.26 -21.11
C ALA A 195 14.09 -10.91 -20.39
N SER A 196 15.13 -11.70 -20.64
CA SER A 196 16.51 -11.38 -20.26
C SER A 196 17.06 -10.27 -21.17
N SER A 197 16.68 -9.03 -20.92
CA SER A 197 17.40 -7.81 -21.37
C SER A 197 16.75 -6.54 -20.81
N LEU A 198 16.87 -6.32 -19.49
CA LEU A 198 16.77 -4.97 -18.96
C LEU A 198 18.05 -4.61 -18.23
N GLU A 199 18.61 -3.47 -18.62
CA GLU A 199 19.85 -2.88 -18.13
C GLU A 199 19.87 -2.69 -16.60
N PRO A 200 21.07 -2.59 -15.97
CA PRO A 200 21.23 -2.63 -14.51
C PRO A 200 20.66 -1.43 -13.72
N ALA A 201 19.97 -0.48 -14.36
CA ALA A 201 19.63 0.82 -13.77
C ALA A 201 18.34 0.86 -12.94
N LEU A 202 17.54 -0.21 -12.90
CA LEU A 202 16.18 -0.24 -12.34
C LEU A 202 16.05 -1.11 -11.06
N ARG A 203 16.99 -0.97 -10.13
CA ARG A 203 16.96 -1.72 -8.85
C ARG A 203 16.35 -0.99 -7.65
N TYR A 204 15.70 0.16 -7.84
CA TYR A 204 15.09 0.89 -6.73
C TYR A 204 13.65 1.29 -7.07
N ALA A 205 12.69 0.49 -6.59
CA ALA A 205 11.27 0.78 -6.71
C ALA A 205 10.70 1.11 -5.33
N ALA A 206 10.31 2.36 -5.11
CA ALA A 206 9.46 2.72 -3.98
C ALA A 206 8.13 1.96 -4.11
N VAL A 207 7.69 1.35 -3.01
CA VAL A 207 6.46 0.57 -2.94
C VAL A 207 5.46 1.33 -2.09
N ALA A 208 4.25 1.49 -2.62
CA ALA A 208 3.13 2.08 -1.91
C ALA A 208 2.34 0.95 -1.24
N ILE A 209 2.21 1.01 0.07
CA ILE A 209 1.30 0.17 0.85
C ILE A 209 0.05 1.01 1.16
N VAL A 210 -1.11 0.64 0.62
CA VAL A 210 -2.39 1.29 0.96
C VAL A 210 -3.12 0.46 2.02
N ALA A 211 -3.29 1.02 3.22
CA ALA A 211 -4.07 0.43 4.30
C ALA A 211 -5.40 1.19 4.46
N ALA A 212 -6.52 0.53 4.11
CA ALA A 212 -7.85 1.15 4.20
C ALA A 212 -8.44 0.96 5.61
N ALA A 213 -8.66 2.07 6.34
CA ALA A 213 -9.15 2.02 7.73
C ALA A 213 -10.68 2.04 7.81
N ALA A 214 -11.26 1.28 8.73
CA ALA A 214 -12.70 1.26 8.99
C ALA A 214 -13.13 2.38 9.94
N THR A 215 -14.09 3.22 9.56
CA THR A 215 -14.84 4.06 10.50
C THR A 215 -16.08 3.30 10.96
N ARG A 216 -16.14 2.87 12.23
CA ARG A 216 -17.44 2.50 12.84
C ARG A 216 -18.11 3.81 13.26
N ALA A 217 -19.21 4.17 12.60
CA ALA A 217 -20.08 5.23 13.08
C ALA A 217 -20.69 4.79 14.42
N VAL A 218 -20.32 5.47 15.50
CA VAL A 218 -21.05 5.37 16.77
C VAL A 218 -22.33 6.17 16.58
N LEU A 219 -23.42 5.49 16.24
CA LEU A 219 -24.77 6.03 16.34
C LEU A 219 -25.06 6.23 17.83
N LEU A 220 -24.83 7.45 18.32
CA LEU A 220 -25.41 7.91 19.58
C LEU A 220 -26.92 8.08 19.34
N HIS A 221 -27.69 7.04 19.69
CA HIS A 221 -29.12 7.20 19.91
C HIS A 221 -29.31 8.05 21.17
N LYS A 222 -30.02 9.18 21.01
CA LYS A 222 -30.61 9.95 22.10
C LYS A 222 -31.77 9.19 22.72
#